data_AF-A0A835JD42-F1
#
_entry.id   AF-A0A835JD42-F1
#
_cell.length_a   1.000
_cell.length_b   1.000
_cell.length_c   1.000
_cell.angle_alpha   90.00
_cell.angle_beta   90.00
_cell.angle_gamma   90.00
#
_symmetry.space_group_name_H-M   'P 1'
#
loop_
_entity.id
_entity.type
_entity.pdbx_description
1 polymer ?
#
loop_
_entity_poly.entity_id
_entity_poly.type
_entity_poly.pdbx_seq_one_letter_code
_entity_poly.pdbx_strand_id
1 'polypeptide(L)'
;MAAPRCHFHVTVHKVSKNVITRPLISCSMQPSQSNIKVVINGAAKEIGRAAVIAVTRARGMEVAGAVDSHFVGEDIGKLCDMEEPLEIPIINDLTMVLGSISQSKETGVVVDFTDHSTVYDNVKQATAFGMRSVVYVPRIKPDTIGALSAFCDKASMGCLIAPTLSIGSILLQQAAITASFHYNNVEIVESRANPIDFPSMDAVQISKNLSNLGQIYNREDISTDVVARGQVLGEDGVRVHSMVLPGLPSSTTVYFSGPGEVYSIKHDITDVQSLMPGLLLAIRKVIRLKFFGSSPFQSSAINTCLVIMAESSVWLGEIFVSSQTSFFGFCMEPNILE
;
A
#
# COMPACT_ATOMS: atom_id res chain seq x y z
N MET A 1 -76.41 0.61 31.55
CA MET A 1 -77.28 1.77 31.83
C MET A 1 -76.54 3.03 31.42
N ALA A 2 -77.21 3.87 30.64
CA ALA A 2 -76.67 5.05 29.97
C ALA A 2 -76.22 6.14 30.94
N ALA A 3 -75.19 6.88 30.56
CA ALA A 3 -74.92 8.22 31.08
C ALA A 3 -74.65 9.17 29.89
N PRO A 4 -75.50 10.20 29.68
CA PRO A 4 -75.48 11.05 28.50
C PRO A 4 -74.64 12.33 28.66
N ARG A 5 -74.48 12.99 27.51
CA ARG A 5 -73.81 14.26 27.20
C ARG A 5 -74.57 15.51 27.69
N CYS A 6 -73.85 16.64 27.77
CA CYS A 6 -74.24 17.97 27.23
C CYS A 6 -73.02 18.91 27.22
N HIS A 7 -72.53 19.33 26.04
CA HIS A 7 -72.75 20.62 25.35
C HIS A 7 -71.87 21.78 25.90
N PHE A 8 -71.23 22.66 25.13
CA PHE A 8 -71.73 23.48 24.02
C PHE A 8 -70.60 24.03 23.11
N HIS A 9 -71.03 24.50 21.94
CA HIS A 9 -70.39 25.20 20.81
C HIS A 9 -69.24 26.21 21.08
N VAL A 10 -68.38 26.46 20.08
CA VAL A 10 -68.36 27.68 19.22
C VAL A 10 -67.38 27.48 18.03
N THR A 11 -67.73 28.08 16.90
CA THR A 11 -67.19 27.86 15.55
C THR A 11 -66.31 29.05 15.09
N VAL A 12 -65.40 28.79 14.14
CA VAL A 12 -64.90 29.65 13.03
C VAL A 12 -63.47 30.25 13.09
N HIS A 13 -62.63 29.62 12.25
CA HIS A 13 -61.65 30.07 11.23
C HIS A 13 -60.23 30.66 11.47
N LYS A 14 -59.32 29.92 10.80
CA LYS A 14 -58.18 30.26 9.93
C LYS A 14 -56.91 30.85 10.55
N VAL A 15 -55.82 30.07 10.48
CA VAL A 15 -54.51 30.55 9.99
C VAL A 15 -53.83 29.44 9.15
N SER A 16 -53.27 29.89 8.03
CA SER A 16 -52.47 29.17 7.03
C SER A 16 -51.22 28.50 7.61
N LYS A 17 -50.84 27.32 7.10
CA LYS A 17 -49.49 26.75 7.26
C LYS A 17 -48.83 26.64 5.89
N ASN A 18 -47.83 27.49 5.66
CA ASN A 18 -46.91 27.42 4.54
C ASN A 18 -46.08 26.12 4.62
N VAL A 19 -46.26 25.22 3.66
CA VAL A 19 -45.38 24.06 3.46
C VAL A 19 -44.33 24.47 2.44
N ILE A 20 -43.10 24.68 2.90
CA ILE A 20 -41.95 24.92 2.03
C ILE A 20 -41.47 23.55 1.51
N THR A 21 -41.81 23.22 0.27
CA THR A 21 -41.22 22.11 -0.48
C THR A 21 -39.76 22.42 -0.81
N ARG A 22 -38.82 21.75 -0.15
CA ARG A 22 -37.41 21.74 -0.57
C ARG A 22 -37.25 20.71 -1.71
N PRO A 23 -36.68 21.08 -2.87
CA PRO A 23 -36.34 20.08 -3.87
C PRO A 23 -35.14 19.28 -3.36
N LEU A 24 -35.33 17.97 -3.16
CA LEU A 24 -34.20 17.05 -3.04
C LEU A 24 -33.55 16.99 -4.42
N ILE A 25 -32.50 17.78 -4.61
CA ILE A 25 -31.55 17.60 -5.69
C ILE A 25 -30.83 16.28 -5.39
N SER A 26 -31.36 15.18 -5.96
CA SER A 26 -30.64 13.92 -6.06
C SER A 26 -29.53 14.12 -7.08
N CYS A 27 -28.40 14.67 -6.64
CA CYS A 27 -27.15 14.54 -7.37
C CYS A 27 -26.64 13.11 -7.19
N SER A 28 -27.26 12.16 -7.88
CA SER A 28 -26.61 10.88 -8.20
C SER A 28 -25.61 11.11 -9.32
N MET A 29 -24.56 11.89 -9.06
CA MET A 29 -23.32 11.74 -9.81
C MET A 29 -22.65 10.48 -9.27
N GLN A 30 -23.18 9.31 -9.62
CA GLN A 30 -22.31 8.15 -9.68
C GLN A 30 -21.39 8.42 -10.87
N PRO A 31 -20.08 8.63 -10.67
CA PRO A 31 -19.18 8.46 -11.80
C PRO A 31 -19.44 7.03 -12.28
N SER A 32 -19.68 6.85 -13.57
CA SER A 32 -19.57 5.56 -14.22
C SER A 32 -18.11 5.12 -14.06
N GLN A 33 -17.74 4.59 -12.89
CA GLN A 33 -16.43 4.04 -12.66
C GLN A 33 -16.43 2.70 -13.37
N SER A 34 -16.03 2.71 -14.64
CA SER A 34 -15.49 1.51 -15.28
C SER A 34 -14.49 0.90 -14.31
N ASN A 35 -14.62 -0.41 -14.06
CA ASN A 35 -13.70 -1.12 -13.20
C ASN A 35 -12.25 -0.93 -13.72
N ILE A 36 -11.31 -0.93 -12.78
CA ILE A 36 -9.89 -0.95 -13.13
C ILE A 36 -9.58 -2.35 -13.66
N LYS A 37 -9.15 -2.43 -14.93
CA LYS A 37 -8.70 -3.67 -15.55
C LYS A 37 -7.30 -4.00 -15.04
N VAL A 38 -7.14 -5.07 -14.27
CA VAL A 38 -5.85 -5.44 -13.67
C VAL A 38 -5.27 -6.65 -14.40
N VAL A 39 -4.07 -6.48 -14.95
CA VAL A 39 -3.25 -7.58 -15.48
C VAL A 39 -2.28 -8.00 -14.40
N ILE A 40 -2.20 -9.29 -14.11
CA ILE A 40 -1.26 -9.84 -13.11
C ILE A 40 -0.16 -10.59 -13.85
N ASN A 41 1.06 -10.06 -13.79
CA ASN A 41 2.26 -10.67 -14.34
C ASN A 41 3.02 -11.42 -13.25
N GLY A 42 3.34 -12.70 -13.49
CA GLY A 42 3.69 -13.65 -12.44
C GLY A 42 2.46 -14.24 -11.73
N ALA A 43 1.37 -14.47 -12.46
CA ALA A 43 0.08 -14.87 -11.91
C ALA A 43 0.09 -16.26 -11.24
N ALA A 44 0.97 -17.17 -11.64
CA ALA A 44 1.05 -18.51 -11.04
C ALA A 44 1.84 -18.55 -9.73
N LYS A 45 2.60 -17.49 -9.42
CA LYS A 45 3.30 -17.36 -8.12
C LYS A 45 2.28 -17.29 -6.97
N GLU A 46 2.71 -17.66 -5.78
CA GLU A 46 1.87 -17.60 -4.56
C GLU A 46 1.23 -16.21 -4.35
N ILE A 47 2.04 -15.15 -4.45
CA ILE A 47 1.55 -13.76 -4.38
C ILE A 47 0.66 -13.37 -5.57
N GLY A 48 0.93 -13.92 -6.76
CA GLY A 48 0.12 -13.70 -7.95
C GLY A 48 -1.29 -14.26 -7.79
N ARG A 49 -1.40 -15.49 -7.30
CA ARG A 49 -2.69 -16.13 -6.98
C ARG A 49 -3.45 -15.38 -5.88
N ALA A 50 -2.74 -14.96 -4.83
CA ALA A 50 -3.34 -14.10 -3.80
C ALA A 50 -3.88 -12.79 -4.38
N ALA A 51 -3.13 -12.16 -5.29
CA ALA A 51 -3.54 -10.94 -5.98
C ALA A 51 -4.77 -11.15 -6.87
N VAL A 52 -4.86 -12.26 -7.60
CA VAL A 52 -6.04 -12.62 -8.40
C VAL A 52 -7.28 -12.63 -7.51
N ILE A 53 -7.24 -13.38 -6.40
CA ILE A 53 -8.35 -13.49 -5.46
C ILE A 53 -8.73 -12.12 -4.89
N ALA A 54 -7.73 -11.34 -4.46
CA ALA A 54 -7.95 -10.03 -3.85
C ALA A 54 -8.56 -9.02 -4.83
N VAL A 55 -8.06 -8.98 -6.07
CA VAL A 55 -8.57 -8.10 -7.14
C VAL A 55 -9.98 -8.48 -7.53
N THR A 56 -10.28 -9.77 -7.72
CA THR A 56 -11.64 -10.23 -8.07
C THR A 56 -12.66 -9.86 -7.00
N ARG A 57 -12.27 -9.90 -5.73
CA ARG A 57 -13.15 -9.51 -4.61
C ARG A 57 -13.22 -7.99 -4.39
N ALA A 58 -12.31 -7.22 -4.99
CA ALA A 58 -12.22 -5.79 -4.74
C ALA A 58 -13.22 -5.00 -5.59
N ARG A 59 -14.03 -4.17 -4.93
CA ARG A 59 -14.94 -3.25 -5.62
C ARG A 59 -14.16 -2.28 -6.52
N GLY A 60 -14.65 -2.09 -7.75
CA GLY A 60 -14.08 -1.16 -8.72
C GLY A 60 -12.83 -1.69 -9.42
N MET A 61 -12.55 -2.99 -9.33
CA MET A 61 -11.45 -3.67 -10.00
C MET A 61 -11.95 -4.98 -10.58
N GLU A 62 -11.23 -5.48 -11.57
CA GLU A 62 -11.43 -6.83 -12.10
C GLU A 62 -10.11 -7.34 -12.69
N VAL A 63 -9.92 -8.65 -12.61
CA VAL A 63 -8.80 -9.29 -13.30
C VAL A 63 -9.13 -9.30 -14.78
N ALA A 64 -8.22 -8.76 -15.60
CA ALA A 64 -8.38 -8.63 -17.04
C ALA A 64 -7.38 -9.50 -17.82
N GLY A 65 -6.34 -10.00 -17.15
CA GLY A 65 -5.35 -10.88 -17.74
C GLY A 65 -4.44 -11.49 -16.69
N ALA A 66 -3.97 -12.70 -16.97
CA ALA A 66 -3.02 -13.44 -16.16
C ALA A 66 -1.84 -13.84 -17.03
N VAL A 67 -0.63 -13.45 -16.63
CA VAL A 67 0.60 -13.72 -17.38
C VAL A 67 1.55 -14.52 -16.52
N ASP A 68 2.00 -15.67 -17.03
CA ASP A 68 3.04 -16.50 -16.42
C ASP A 68 3.60 -17.49 -17.46
N SER A 69 4.81 -18.00 -17.21
CA SER A 69 5.38 -19.10 -18.01
C SER A 69 4.89 -20.48 -17.56
N HIS A 70 4.28 -20.58 -16.37
CA HIS A 70 3.73 -21.82 -15.81
C HIS A 70 2.21 -21.86 -15.98
N PHE A 71 1.64 -23.06 -16.09
CA PHE A 71 0.19 -23.29 -16.21
C PHE A 71 -0.47 -22.59 -17.42
N VAL A 72 0.30 -22.37 -18.51
CA VAL A 72 -0.17 -21.69 -19.72
C VAL A 72 -1.40 -22.41 -20.31
N GLY A 73 -2.45 -21.66 -20.60
CA GLY A 73 -3.73 -22.15 -21.11
C GLY A 73 -4.72 -22.59 -20.04
N GLU A 74 -4.30 -22.75 -18.79
CA GLU A 74 -5.22 -23.01 -17.68
C GLU A 74 -5.96 -21.73 -17.26
N ASP A 75 -7.18 -21.89 -16.73
CA ASP A 75 -7.96 -20.77 -16.18
C ASP A 75 -7.39 -20.31 -14.83
N ILE A 76 -7.08 -19.02 -14.70
CA ILE A 76 -6.48 -18.48 -13.48
C ILE A 76 -7.42 -18.55 -12.26
N GLY A 77 -8.74 -18.50 -12.47
CA GLY A 77 -9.73 -18.67 -11.39
C GLY A 77 -9.69 -20.08 -10.81
N LYS A 78 -9.66 -21.09 -11.69
CA LYS A 78 -9.49 -22.50 -11.28
C LYS A 78 -8.16 -22.74 -10.57
N LEU A 79 -7.06 -22.18 -11.07
CA LEU A 79 -5.74 -22.31 -10.43
C LEU A 79 -5.69 -21.66 -9.03
N CYS A 80 -6.57 -20.69 -8.78
CA CYS A 80 -6.76 -20.04 -7.47
C CYS A 80 -7.84 -20.70 -6.60
N ASP A 81 -8.29 -21.91 -6.96
CA ASP A 81 -9.33 -22.67 -6.24
C ASP A 81 -10.64 -21.88 -6.04
N MET A 82 -11.00 -21.04 -7.00
CA MET A 82 -12.26 -20.28 -6.97
C MET A 82 -13.45 -21.18 -7.34
N GLU A 83 -14.62 -20.90 -6.74
CA GLU A 83 -15.85 -21.67 -6.99
C GLU A 83 -16.27 -21.64 -8.47
N GLU A 84 -16.13 -20.47 -9.11
CA GLU A 84 -16.40 -20.26 -10.53
C GLU A 84 -15.11 -19.88 -11.27
N PRO A 85 -14.88 -20.42 -12.48
CA PRO A 85 -13.76 -20.01 -13.32
C PRO A 85 -13.90 -18.54 -13.73
N LEU A 86 -12.76 -17.86 -13.90
CA LEU A 86 -12.78 -16.47 -14.38
C LEU A 86 -12.87 -16.36 -15.90
N GLU A 87 -12.70 -17.47 -16.61
CA GLU A 87 -12.58 -17.55 -18.06
C GLU A 87 -11.39 -16.73 -18.60
N ILE A 88 -10.32 -16.64 -17.80
CA ILE A 88 -9.09 -15.92 -18.12
C ILE A 88 -7.95 -16.94 -18.18
N PRO A 89 -7.52 -17.35 -19.39
CA PRO A 89 -6.39 -18.26 -19.53
C PRO A 89 -5.09 -17.58 -19.12
N ILE A 90 -4.17 -18.33 -18.54
CA ILE A 90 -2.80 -17.88 -18.32
C ILE A 90 -2.08 -17.85 -19.65
N ILE A 91 -1.53 -16.69 -20.03
CA ILE A 91 -0.81 -16.47 -21.29
C ILE A 91 0.66 -16.18 -20.97
N ASN A 92 1.60 -16.66 -21.79
CA ASN A 92 3.03 -16.45 -21.60
C ASN A 92 3.60 -15.24 -22.36
N ASP A 93 2.73 -14.43 -22.95
CA ASP A 93 3.06 -13.23 -23.72
C ASP A 93 2.29 -12.02 -23.14
N LEU A 94 3.02 -11.18 -22.42
CA LEU A 94 2.49 -9.95 -21.84
C LEU A 94 1.95 -9.00 -22.92
N THR A 95 2.64 -8.87 -24.05
CA THR A 95 2.26 -7.97 -25.14
C THR A 95 0.91 -8.37 -25.74
N MET A 96 0.66 -9.68 -25.89
CA MET A 96 -0.63 -10.19 -26.38
C MET A 96 -1.79 -9.80 -25.45
N VAL A 97 -1.62 -9.97 -24.13
CA VAL A 97 -2.62 -9.61 -23.12
C VAL A 97 -2.86 -8.09 -23.08
N LEU A 98 -1.79 -7.30 -23.14
CA LEU A 98 -1.92 -5.84 -23.15
C LEU A 98 -2.61 -5.34 -24.41
N GLY A 99 -2.31 -5.95 -25.57
CA GLY A 99 -2.93 -5.63 -26.84
C GLY A 99 -4.45 -5.79 -26.82
N SER A 100 -4.97 -6.88 -26.26
CA SER A 100 -6.42 -7.12 -26.18
C SER A 100 -7.12 -6.10 -25.26
N ILE A 101 -6.50 -5.73 -24.13
CA ILE A 101 -7.08 -4.80 -23.16
C ILE A 101 -7.00 -3.35 -23.65
N SER A 102 -5.93 -2.97 -24.35
CA SER A 102 -5.72 -1.60 -24.85
C SER A 102 -6.77 -1.12 -25.86
N GLN A 103 -7.53 -2.05 -26.45
CA GLN A 103 -8.66 -1.72 -27.33
C GLN A 103 -9.87 -1.15 -26.58
N SER A 104 -9.94 -1.39 -25.26
CA SER A 104 -10.96 -0.82 -24.38
C SER A 104 -10.58 0.61 -23.97
N LYS A 105 -11.58 1.47 -23.70
CA LYS A 105 -11.35 2.82 -23.15
C LYS A 105 -11.11 2.81 -21.63
N GLU A 106 -10.95 1.64 -21.04
CA GLU A 106 -10.91 1.47 -19.59
C GLU A 106 -9.49 1.67 -19.04
N THR A 107 -9.41 1.97 -17.75
CA THR A 107 -8.12 2.17 -17.12
C THR A 107 -7.49 0.83 -16.78
N GLY A 108 -6.38 0.50 -17.44
CA GLY A 108 -5.61 -0.70 -17.14
C GLY A 108 -4.40 -0.47 -16.24
N VAL A 109 -4.13 -1.43 -15.36
CA VAL A 109 -2.97 -1.50 -14.48
C VAL A 109 -2.32 -2.87 -14.60
N VAL A 110 -1.00 -2.90 -14.79
CA VAL A 110 -0.19 -4.12 -14.74
C VAL A 110 0.44 -4.23 -13.36
N VAL A 111 0.17 -5.32 -12.66
CA VAL A 111 0.85 -5.69 -11.42
C VAL A 111 1.96 -6.67 -11.77
N ASP A 112 3.20 -6.32 -11.43
CA ASP A 112 4.39 -7.11 -11.77
C ASP A 112 4.99 -7.78 -10.53
N PHE A 113 4.98 -9.12 -10.55
CA PHE A 113 5.59 -10.00 -9.56
C PHE A 113 6.69 -10.89 -10.18
N THR A 114 7.26 -10.53 -11.33
CA THR A 114 8.27 -11.35 -12.00
C THR A 114 9.65 -11.27 -11.29
N ASP A 115 10.72 -11.10 -12.05
CA ASP A 115 12.09 -11.09 -11.59
C ASP A 115 12.74 -9.77 -11.98
N HIS A 116 13.65 -9.28 -11.13
CA HIS A 116 14.28 -7.97 -11.25
C HIS A 116 14.92 -7.70 -12.63
N SER A 117 15.33 -8.75 -13.36
CA SER A 117 15.88 -8.66 -14.71
C SER A 117 14.86 -8.29 -15.79
N THR A 118 13.57 -8.52 -15.57
CA THR A 118 12.50 -8.33 -16.57
C THR A 118 11.64 -7.09 -16.32
N VAL A 119 11.69 -6.54 -15.10
CA VAL A 119 10.86 -5.40 -14.67
C VAL A 119 10.93 -4.22 -15.63
N TYR A 120 12.13 -3.84 -16.08
CA TYR A 120 12.28 -2.68 -16.97
C TYR A 120 11.52 -2.87 -18.28
N ASP A 121 11.66 -4.04 -18.92
CA ASP A 121 11.01 -4.35 -20.17
C ASP A 121 9.49 -4.54 -20.01
N ASN A 122 9.05 -5.12 -18.89
CA ASN A 122 7.63 -5.26 -18.58
C ASN A 122 6.94 -3.89 -18.41
N VAL A 123 7.55 -2.97 -17.64
CA VAL A 123 7.02 -1.60 -17.47
C VAL A 123 7.03 -0.85 -18.79
N LYS A 124 8.08 -1.02 -19.61
CA LYS A 124 8.17 -0.43 -20.94
C LYS A 124 7.05 -0.92 -21.87
N GLN A 125 6.76 -2.21 -21.86
CA GLN A 125 5.64 -2.79 -22.62
C GLN A 125 4.30 -2.25 -22.11
N ALA A 126 4.03 -2.30 -20.81
CA ALA A 126 2.81 -1.77 -20.20
C ALA A 126 2.57 -0.29 -20.60
N THR A 127 3.62 0.51 -20.51
CA THR A 127 3.61 1.93 -20.88
C THR A 127 3.30 2.14 -22.36
N ALA A 128 3.86 1.32 -23.26
CA ALA A 128 3.60 1.41 -24.70
C ALA A 128 2.13 1.16 -25.07
N PHE A 129 1.40 0.39 -24.25
CA PHE A 129 -0.05 0.17 -24.37
C PHE A 129 -0.90 1.14 -23.53
N GLY A 130 -0.30 2.18 -22.95
CA GLY A 130 -1.02 3.18 -22.15
C GLY A 130 -1.46 2.68 -20.76
N MET A 131 -0.85 1.61 -20.26
CA MET A 131 -1.15 1.03 -18.94
C MET A 131 -0.21 1.58 -17.86
N ARG A 132 -0.72 1.69 -16.63
CA ARG A 132 0.11 1.99 -15.46
C ARG A 132 0.69 0.72 -14.87
N SER A 133 1.77 0.83 -14.09
CA SER A 133 2.41 -0.34 -13.48
C SER A 133 2.50 -0.24 -11.96
N VAL A 134 2.19 -1.33 -11.26
CA VAL A 134 2.54 -1.56 -9.86
C VAL A 134 3.57 -2.67 -9.83
N VAL A 135 4.78 -2.39 -9.37
CA VAL A 135 5.90 -3.34 -9.36
C VAL A 135 6.19 -3.72 -7.92
N TYR A 136 6.01 -5.00 -7.58
CA TYR A 136 6.49 -5.59 -6.35
C TYR A 136 7.50 -6.67 -6.70
N VAL A 137 8.74 -6.24 -6.88
CA VAL A 137 9.86 -7.13 -7.17
C VAL A 137 11.01 -6.77 -6.23
N PRO A 138 11.43 -7.68 -5.35
CA PRO A 138 12.56 -7.44 -4.45
C PRO A 138 13.88 -7.26 -5.22
N ARG A 139 14.85 -6.57 -4.60
CA ARG A 139 16.21 -6.40 -5.11
C ARG A 139 16.33 -5.72 -6.49
N ILE A 140 15.41 -4.83 -6.84
CA ILE A 140 15.61 -3.94 -8.00
C ILE A 140 16.80 -3.02 -7.72
N LYS A 141 17.74 -2.94 -8.66
CA LYS A 141 18.93 -2.08 -8.54
C LYS A 141 18.54 -0.59 -8.61
N PRO A 142 19.21 0.30 -7.86
CA PRO A 142 18.98 1.74 -7.94
C PRO A 142 19.07 2.30 -9.37
N ASP A 143 20.01 1.81 -10.19
CA ASP A 143 20.15 2.23 -11.59
C ASP A 143 18.89 1.90 -12.42
N THR A 144 18.28 0.74 -12.18
CA THR A 144 17.03 0.33 -12.85
C THR A 144 15.87 1.22 -12.40
N ILE A 145 15.81 1.57 -11.12
CA ILE A 145 14.81 2.51 -10.58
C ILE A 145 14.97 3.89 -11.25
N GLY A 146 16.21 4.41 -11.35
CA GLY A 146 16.49 5.68 -12.01
C GLY A 146 16.11 5.67 -13.50
N ALA A 147 16.43 4.59 -14.21
CA ALA A 147 16.04 4.40 -15.61
C ALA A 147 14.52 4.35 -15.80
N LEU A 148 13.80 3.62 -14.92
CA LEU A 148 12.34 3.57 -14.91
C LEU A 148 11.72 4.95 -14.63
N SER A 149 12.29 5.71 -13.69
CA SER A 149 11.84 7.06 -13.36
C SER A 149 11.89 7.95 -14.59
N ALA A 150 13.07 8.05 -15.21
CA ALA A 150 13.27 8.87 -16.41
C ALA A 150 12.41 8.43 -17.59
N PHE A 151 12.14 7.13 -17.72
CA PHE A 151 11.26 6.59 -18.76
C PHE A 151 9.79 6.95 -18.51
N CYS A 152 9.29 6.73 -17.29
CA CYS A 152 7.89 6.98 -16.93
C CYS A 152 7.54 8.47 -17.01
N ASP A 153 8.47 9.36 -16.61
CA ASP A 153 8.30 10.81 -16.72
C ASP A 153 8.17 11.24 -18.18
N LYS A 154 9.04 10.73 -19.07
CA LYS A 154 8.97 11.00 -20.52
C LYS A 154 7.67 10.48 -21.14
N ALA A 155 7.18 9.33 -20.68
CA ALA A 155 5.94 8.74 -21.16
C ALA A 155 4.69 9.37 -20.53
N SER A 156 4.83 10.19 -19.48
CA SER A 156 3.71 10.68 -18.65
C SER A 156 2.82 9.54 -18.12
N MET A 157 3.43 8.41 -17.78
CA MET A 157 2.73 7.18 -17.38
C MET A 157 3.09 6.77 -15.95
N GLY A 158 2.06 6.54 -15.13
CA GLY A 158 2.23 6.20 -13.72
C GLY A 158 2.86 4.81 -13.51
N CYS A 159 3.93 4.76 -12.74
CA CYS A 159 4.55 3.54 -12.24
C CYS A 159 4.76 3.67 -10.73
N LEU A 160 4.42 2.63 -9.98
CA LEU A 160 4.59 2.57 -8.54
C LEU A 160 5.45 1.35 -8.21
N ILE A 161 6.66 1.58 -7.71
CA ILE A 161 7.52 0.53 -7.20
C ILE A 161 7.26 0.40 -5.71
N ALA A 162 6.84 -0.78 -5.27
CA ALA A 162 6.55 -1.09 -3.89
C ALA A 162 7.64 -2.01 -3.32
N PRO A 163 8.59 -1.50 -2.51
CA PRO A 163 9.57 -2.36 -1.84
C PRO A 163 8.92 -3.29 -0.82
N THR A 164 7.78 -2.87 -0.27
CA THR A 164 6.87 -3.69 0.53
C THR A 164 5.43 -3.38 0.18
N LEU A 165 4.57 -4.40 0.22
CA LEU A 165 3.11 -4.27 0.16
C LEU A 165 2.46 -4.46 1.55
N SER A 166 3.25 -4.75 2.59
CA SER A 166 2.71 -4.88 3.94
C SER A 166 2.46 -3.50 4.55
N ILE A 167 1.19 -3.17 4.75
CA ILE A 167 0.80 -1.95 5.49
C ILE A 167 1.35 -2.00 6.92
N GLY A 168 1.31 -3.17 7.57
CA GLY A 168 1.83 -3.34 8.92
C GLY A 168 3.32 -3.07 9.03
N SER A 169 4.10 -3.48 8.03
CA SER A 169 5.55 -3.19 7.99
C SER A 169 5.85 -1.70 7.80
N ILE A 170 5.04 -1.00 6.99
CA ILE A 170 5.14 0.47 6.81
C ILE A 170 4.79 1.18 8.12
N LEU A 171 3.71 0.77 8.80
CA LEU A 171 3.31 1.33 10.09
C LEU A 171 4.35 1.09 11.18
N LEU A 172 4.96 -0.09 11.22
CA LEU A 172 6.06 -0.40 12.13
C LEU A 172 7.24 0.55 11.90
N GLN A 173 7.62 0.78 10.64
CA GLN A 173 8.70 1.72 10.29
C GLN A 173 8.38 3.15 10.74
N GLN A 174 7.15 3.62 10.55
CA GLN A 174 6.72 4.95 11.02
C GLN A 174 6.79 5.09 12.53
N ALA A 175 6.26 4.10 13.25
CA ALA A 175 6.30 4.08 14.71
C ALA A 175 7.75 4.02 15.21
N ALA A 176 8.63 3.28 14.53
CA ALA A 176 10.05 3.20 14.87
C ALA A 176 10.76 4.55 14.68
N ILE A 177 10.58 5.24 13.55
CA ILE A 177 11.13 6.58 13.32
C ILE A 177 10.62 7.56 14.38
N THR A 178 9.34 7.49 14.72
CA THR A 178 8.76 8.39 15.74
C THR A 178 9.35 8.12 17.13
N ALA A 179 9.46 6.84 17.51
CA ALA A 179 10.03 6.44 18.79
C ALA A 179 11.53 6.78 18.89
N SER A 180 12.25 6.79 17.78
CA SER A 180 13.70 7.00 17.79
C SER A 180 14.13 8.38 18.30
N PHE A 181 13.25 9.38 18.24
CA PHE A 181 13.47 10.70 18.83
C PHE A 181 13.39 10.72 20.37
N HIS A 182 12.91 9.63 20.99
CA HIS A 182 12.70 9.54 22.44
C HIS A 182 13.61 8.52 23.13
N TYR A 183 14.24 7.61 22.37
CA TYR A 183 15.04 6.51 22.90
C TYR A 183 16.44 6.50 22.32
N ASN A 184 17.46 6.32 23.17
CA ASN A 184 18.87 6.29 22.78
C ASN A 184 19.39 4.87 22.46
N ASN A 185 18.59 3.83 22.70
CA ASN A 185 18.98 2.45 22.46
C ASN A 185 17.96 1.79 21.52
N VAL A 186 18.46 1.05 20.54
CA VAL A 186 17.60 0.36 19.55
C VAL A 186 18.24 -0.92 19.04
N GLU A 187 17.47 -2.01 19.00
CA GLU A 187 17.86 -3.25 18.33
C GLU A 187 16.70 -3.78 17.49
N ILE A 188 17.04 -4.43 16.37
CA ILE A 188 16.08 -5.07 15.47
C ILE A 188 16.26 -6.57 15.56
N VAL A 189 15.18 -7.29 15.84
CA VAL A 189 15.15 -8.75 15.80
C VAL A 189 14.22 -9.20 14.69
N GLU A 190 14.74 -10.02 13.78
CA GLU A 190 13.96 -10.61 12.70
C GLU A 190 14.00 -12.13 12.73
N SER A 191 12.96 -12.75 12.19
CA SER A 191 12.93 -14.21 12.00
C SER A 191 12.25 -14.62 10.72
N ARG A 192 12.69 -15.75 10.15
CA ARG A 192 12.04 -16.41 9.00
C ARG A 192 12.15 -17.93 9.11
N ALA A 193 11.29 -18.65 8.39
CA ALA A 193 11.36 -20.11 8.30
C ALA A 193 12.56 -20.62 7.49
N ASN A 194 12.96 -19.87 6.46
CA ASN A 194 13.94 -20.30 5.46
C ASN A 194 15.22 -19.46 5.54
N PRO A 195 16.39 -20.08 5.31
CA PRO A 195 17.65 -19.34 5.21
C PRO A 195 17.65 -18.52 3.92
N ILE A 196 17.77 -17.20 4.06
CA ILE A 196 17.86 -16.20 2.99
C ILE A 196 19.05 -15.30 3.32
N ASP A 197 19.45 -14.41 2.41
CA ASP A 197 20.38 -13.32 2.72
C ASP A 197 19.88 -12.52 3.93
N PHE A 198 20.64 -12.57 5.02
CA PHE A 198 20.43 -11.77 6.22
C PHE A 198 21.53 -10.71 6.35
N PRO A 199 21.23 -9.54 6.92
CA PRO A 199 19.92 -9.08 7.39
C PRO A 199 18.90 -8.90 6.24
N SER A 200 17.61 -9.05 6.52
CA SER A 200 16.61 -8.88 5.46
C SER A 200 16.52 -7.44 4.97
N MET A 201 16.03 -7.25 3.74
CA MET A 201 15.81 -5.90 3.18
C MET A 201 14.93 -5.02 4.08
N ASP A 202 13.97 -5.61 4.79
CA ASP A 202 13.12 -4.88 5.74
C ASP A 202 13.95 -4.35 6.93
N ALA A 203 14.81 -5.20 7.50
CA ALA A 203 15.69 -4.80 8.61
C ALA A 203 16.72 -3.73 8.17
N VAL A 204 17.29 -3.89 6.97
CA VAL A 204 18.18 -2.88 6.37
C VAL A 204 17.45 -1.56 6.14
N GLN A 205 16.22 -1.59 5.65
CA GLN A 205 15.43 -0.38 5.43
C GLN A 205 15.06 0.31 6.74
N ILE A 206 14.64 -0.45 7.76
CA ILE A 206 14.37 0.10 9.10
C ILE A 206 15.62 0.75 9.67
N SER A 207 16.77 0.07 9.62
CA SER A 207 18.05 0.64 10.06
C SER A 207 18.39 1.93 9.32
N LYS A 208 18.28 1.95 7.98
CA LYS A 208 18.51 3.15 7.16
C LYS A 208 17.57 4.30 7.52
N ASN A 209 16.30 4.02 7.84
CA ASN A 209 15.32 5.03 8.26
C ASN A 209 15.64 5.63 9.64
N LEU A 210 16.33 4.86 10.51
CA LEU A 210 16.76 5.32 11.83
C LEU A 210 18.11 6.05 11.78
N SER A 211 18.85 5.93 10.67
CA SER A 211 20.14 6.57 10.46
C SER A 211 20.02 8.06 10.08
N ASN A 212 21.10 8.82 10.30
CA ASN A 212 21.21 10.25 9.98
C ASN A 212 20.16 11.15 10.66
N LEU A 213 19.52 10.69 11.75
CA LEU A 213 18.57 11.47 12.54
C LEU A 213 19.26 12.36 13.60
N GLY A 214 20.59 12.49 13.55
CA GLY A 214 21.39 13.24 14.52
C GLY A 214 21.63 12.51 15.85
N GLN A 215 21.40 11.20 15.87
CA GLN A 215 21.56 10.37 17.06
C GLN A 215 22.38 9.11 16.76
N ILE A 216 23.25 8.77 17.72
CA ILE A 216 24.00 7.52 17.75
C ILE A 216 23.35 6.64 18.81
N TYR A 217 22.89 5.45 18.42
CA TYR A 217 22.26 4.48 19.29
C TYR A 217 23.27 3.54 19.97
N ASN A 218 22.87 2.96 21.10
CA ASN A 218 23.62 1.90 21.78
C ASN A 218 25.08 2.28 22.10
N ARG A 219 25.35 3.54 22.46
CA ARG A 219 26.72 4.10 22.60
C ARG A 219 27.69 3.25 23.41
N GLU A 220 27.18 2.58 24.45
CA GLU A 220 27.97 1.72 25.34
C GLU A 220 28.35 0.37 24.70
N ASP A 221 27.65 -0.08 23.65
CA ASP A 221 27.82 -1.37 22.97
C ASP A 221 28.42 -1.23 21.55
N ILE A 222 28.81 -0.03 21.12
CA ILE A 222 29.36 0.21 19.76
C ILE A 222 30.73 -0.48 19.57
N SER A 223 31.53 -0.59 20.62
CA SER A 223 32.91 -1.10 20.55
C SER A 223 33.02 -2.61 20.79
N THR A 224 31.91 -3.35 20.81
CA THR A 224 31.94 -4.79 21.09
C THR A 224 32.06 -5.60 19.79
N ASP A 225 33.22 -6.24 19.59
CA ASP A 225 33.46 -7.19 18.48
C ASP A 225 32.85 -8.58 18.76
N VAL A 226 31.84 -8.66 19.63
CA VAL A 226 31.21 -9.93 20.02
C VAL A 226 30.30 -10.40 18.88
N VAL A 227 30.81 -11.33 18.08
CA VAL A 227 30.12 -11.87 16.89
C VAL A 227 28.67 -12.34 17.18
N ALA A 228 28.43 -12.93 18.35
CA ALA A 228 27.11 -13.44 18.73
C ALA A 228 26.06 -12.36 19.00
N ARG A 229 26.46 -11.08 19.11
CA ARG A 229 25.53 -9.96 19.30
C ARG A 229 24.78 -9.61 18.02
N GLY A 230 25.10 -10.15 16.86
CA GLY A 230 24.46 -9.74 15.60
C GLY A 230 25.15 -8.55 14.95
N GLN A 231 24.65 -8.17 13.77
CA GLN A 231 25.34 -7.26 12.86
C GLN A 231 24.94 -5.81 13.11
N VAL A 232 25.92 -4.90 13.19
CA VAL A 232 25.68 -3.46 13.18
C VAL A 232 25.45 -3.01 11.73
N LEU A 233 24.35 -2.29 11.51
CA LEU A 233 24.00 -1.70 10.22
C LEU A 233 24.13 -0.18 10.27
N GLY A 234 24.82 0.38 9.29
CA GLY A 234 25.14 1.81 9.25
C GLY A 234 26.20 2.22 10.29
N GLU A 235 26.35 3.54 10.47
CA GLU A 235 27.33 4.12 11.40
C GLU A 235 26.70 4.54 12.74
N ASP A 236 25.37 4.61 12.80
CA ASP A 236 24.62 5.11 13.96
C ASP A 236 24.37 4.04 15.05
N GLY A 237 24.99 2.85 14.94
CA GLY A 237 24.98 1.84 16.01
C GLY A 237 23.72 0.95 16.08
N VAL A 238 22.84 0.96 15.08
CA VAL A 238 21.67 0.07 15.02
C VAL A 238 22.10 -1.38 14.79
N ARG A 239 21.67 -2.29 15.67
CA ARG A 239 22.06 -3.70 15.62
C ARG A 239 20.90 -4.58 15.14
N VAL A 240 21.21 -5.59 14.34
CA VAL A 240 20.24 -6.54 13.80
C VAL A 240 20.60 -7.98 14.17
N HIS A 241 19.59 -8.71 14.62
CA HIS A 241 19.67 -10.11 15.01
C HIS A 241 18.70 -10.91 14.14
N SER A 242 19.21 -11.93 13.46
CA SER A 242 18.42 -12.71 12.51
C SER A 242 18.32 -14.17 12.97
N MET A 243 17.09 -14.68 13.05
CA MET A 243 16.80 -16.06 13.42
C MET A 243 16.19 -16.83 12.25
N VAL A 244 16.69 -18.05 12.04
CA VAL A 244 16.13 -18.99 11.06
C VAL A 244 15.66 -20.24 11.79
N LEU A 245 14.35 -20.47 11.77
CA LEU A 245 13.78 -21.68 12.36
C LEU A 245 12.52 -22.08 11.59
N PRO A 246 12.43 -23.32 11.07
CA PRO A 246 11.23 -23.80 10.41
C PRO A 246 9.97 -23.61 11.27
N GLY A 247 8.91 -23.10 10.65
CA GLY A 247 7.64 -22.80 11.32
C GLY A 247 7.53 -21.37 11.88
N LEU A 248 8.61 -20.60 11.92
CA LEU A 248 8.50 -19.18 12.29
C LEU A 248 7.89 -18.36 11.15
N PRO A 249 7.00 -17.40 11.48
CA PRO A 249 6.56 -16.41 10.52
C PRO A 249 7.71 -15.46 10.15
N SER A 250 7.50 -14.68 9.08
CA SER A 250 8.39 -13.57 8.76
C SER A 250 8.11 -12.43 9.74
N SER A 251 8.84 -12.41 10.85
CA SER A 251 8.67 -11.45 11.93
C SER A 251 9.74 -10.38 11.91
N THR A 252 9.36 -9.17 12.31
CA THR A 252 10.28 -8.07 12.59
C THR A 252 9.83 -7.38 13.87
N THR A 253 10.76 -7.23 14.82
CA THR A 253 10.53 -6.48 16.05
C THR A 253 11.61 -5.43 16.20
N VAL A 254 11.21 -4.19 16.45
CA VAL A 254 12.11 -3.11 16.84
C VAL A 254 11.95 -2.89 18.33
N TYR A 255 13.05 -3.02 19.07
CA TYR A 255 13.13 -2.77 20.49
C TYR A 255 13.78 -1.42 20.72
N PHE A 256 13.13 -0.56 21.49
CA PHE A 256 13.71 0.63 22.06
C PHE A 256 13.76 0.48 23.58
N SER A 257 14.76 1.10 24.23
CA SER A 257 14.85 1.08 25.68
C SER A 257 15.33 2.41 26.26
N GLY A 258 14.84 2.68 27.48
CA GLY A 258 15.21 3.82 28.30
C GLY A 258 15.20 3.43 29.79
N PRO A 259 15.61 4.34 30.69
CA PRO A 259 15.61 4.04 32.12
C PRO A 259 14.22 3.63 32.64
N GLY A 260 14.07 2.36 33.02
CA GLY A 260 12.83 1.82 33.59
C GLY A 260 11.77 1.39 32.58
N GLU A 261 12.05 1.42 31.27
CA GLU A 261 11.09 1.03 30.25
C GLU A 261 11.72 0.34 29.02
N VAL A 262 10.90 -0.47 28.35
CA VAL A 262 11.18 -1.05 27.05
C VAL A 262 9.95 -0.86 26.18
N TYR A 263 10.15 -0.33 24.98
CA TYR A 263 9.12 -0.18 23.99
C TYR A 263 9.40 -1.10 22.80
N SER A 264 8.45 -1.96 22.46
CA SER A 264 8.59 -2.93 21.38
C SER A 264 7.49 -2.74 20.34
N ILE A 265 7.90 -2.68 19.08
CA ILE A 265 6.99 -2.68 17.93
C ILE A 265 7.24 -3.97 17.17
N LYS A 266 6.23 -4.83 17.08
CA LYS A 266 6.32 -6.13 16.40
C LYS A 266 5.34 -6.24 15.25
N HIS A 267 5.81 -6.77 14.13
CA HIS A 267 4.98 -7.14 13.00
C HIS A 267 5.32 -8.56 12.55
N ASP A 268 4.28 -9.38 12.35
CA ASP A 268 4.39 -10.77 11.91
C ASP A 268 3.63 -10.94 10.58
N ILE A 269 4.33 -11.40 9.54
CA ILE A 269 3.71 -11.84 8.29
C ILE A 269 3.56 -13.36 8.37
N THR A 270 2.32 -13.79 8.58
CA THR A 270 1.94 -15.21 8.68
C THR A 270 1.46 -15.79 7.36
N ASP A 271 0.99 -14.93 6.45
CA ASP A 271 0.40 -15.32 5.18
C ASP A 271 0.51 -14.18 4.15
N VAL A 272 0.67 -14.53 2.86
CA VAL A 272 0.77 -13.60 1.74
C VAL A 272 -0.45 -12.68 1.59
N GLN A 273 -1.64 -13.11 2.07
CA GLN A 273 -2.86 -12.32 2.09
C GLN A 273 -2.71 -10.98 2.85
N SER A 274 -1.77 -10.91 3.80
CA SER A 274 -1.44 -9.68 4.53
C SER A 274 -0.93 -8.54 3.62
N LEU A 275 -0.42 -8.87 2.42
CA LEU A 275 0.08 -7.92 1.43
C LEU A 275 -1.04 -7.34 0.54
N MET A 276 -2.18 -8.02 0.47
CA MET A 276 -3.25 -7.68 -0.47
C MET A 276 -3.88 -6.30 -0.21
N PRO A 277 -4.12 -5.86 1.04
CA PRO A 277 -4.61 -4.51 1.29
C PRO A 277 -3.68 -3.43 0.73
N GLY A 278 -2.35 -3.61 0.86
CA GLY A 278 -1.36 -2.69 0.30
C GLY A 278 -1.32 -2.72 -1.22
N LEU A 279 -1.47 -3.91 -1.82
CA LEU A 279 -1.58 -4.06 -3.28
C LEU A 279 -2.80 -3.29 -3.83
N LEU A 280 -3.98 -3.51 -3.27
CA LEU A 280 -5.20 -2.84 -3.71
C LEU A 280 -5.09 -1.32 -3.53
N LEU A 281 -4.43 -0.86 -2.47
CA LEU A 281 -4.14 0.56 -2.27
C LEU A 281 -3.19 1.11 -3.34
N ALA A 282 -2.12 0.38 -3.66
CA ALA A 282 -1.17 0.75 -4.71
C ALA A 282 -1.86 0.85 -6.09
N ILE A 283 -2.70 -0.11 -6.46
CA ILE A 283 -3.48 -0.09 -7.72
C ILE A 283 -4.38 1.15 -7.79
N ARG A 284 -5.10 1.49 -6.71
CA ARG A 284 -5.96 2.69 -6.69
C ARG A 284 -5.16 3.98 -6.83
N LYS A 285 -3.95 4.02 -6.25
CA LYS A 285 -3.12 5.22 -6.22
C LYS A 285 -2.35 5.43 -7.53
N VAL A 286 -1.82 4.38 -8.17
CA VAL A 286 -1.05 4.51 -9.41
C VAL A 286 -1.88 5.17 -10.53
N ILE A 287 -3.19 4.96 -10.54
CA ILE A 287 -4.11 5.58 -11.51
C ILE A 287 -4.24 7.09 -11.32
N ARG A 288 -4.09 7.55 -10.07
CA ARG A 288 -4.17 8.96 -9.70
C ARG A 288 -2.84 9.69 -9.89
N LEU A 289 -1.74 8.97 -10.17
CA LEU A 289 -0.48 9.59 -10.57
C LEU A 289 -0.69 10.27 -11.92
N LYS A 290 -0.98 11.57 -11.86
CA LYS A 290 -1.08 12.44 -13.02
C LYS A 290 0.21 13.24 -13.12
N PHE A 291 0.82 13.23 -14.30
CA PHE A 291 1.78 14.25 -14.65
C PHE A 291 1.02 15.57 -14.84
N PHE A 292 1.15 16.51 -13.89
CA PHE A 292 0.83 17.91 -14.18
C PHE A 292 2.07 18.53 -14.78
N GLY A 293 2.04 18.79 -16.10
CA GLY A 293 3.08 19.57 -16.75
C GLY A 293 3.32 20.87 -15.97
N SER A 294 4.56 21.08 -15.56
CA SER A 294 5.10 22.27 -14.87
C SER A 294 4.17 23.48 -14.86
N SER A 295 3.34 23.62 -13.82
CA SER A 295 2.77 24.91 -13.44
C SER A 295 3.73 25.59 -12.48
N PRO A 296 4.04 26.88 -12.63
CA PRO A 296 5.06 27.57 -11.84
C PRO A 296 4.64 27.86 -10.38
N PHE A 297 3.50 27.33 -9.90
CA PHE A 297 2.89 27.67 -8.61
C PHE A 297 2.40 26.46 -7.80
N GLN A 298 3.09 25.32 -7.85
CA GLN A 298 2.79 24.20 -6.95
C GLN A 298 4.04 23.58 -6.33
N SER A 299 4.01 23.46 -5.01
CA SER A 299 5.05 22.89 -4.14
C SER A 299 5.52 21.51 -4.64
N SER A 300 6.82 21.29 -4.52
CA SER A 300 7.68 20.31 -5.20
C SER A 300 7.48 18.82 -4.85
N ALA A 301 6.28 18.34 -4.51
CA ALA A 301 6.13 17.01 -3.92
C ALA A 301 5.44 15.93 -4.78
N ILE A 302 4.80 16.25 -5.92
CA ILE A 302 4.01 15.25 -6.70
C ILE A 302 4.17 15.46 -8.22
N ASN A 303 5.40 15.60 -8.71
CA ASN A 303 5.68 15.78 -10.14
C ASN A 303 6.46 14.62 -10.77
N THR A 304 6.52 13.44 -10.13
CA THR A 304 7.16 12.25 -10.70
C THR A 304 6.12 11.20 -11.08
N CYS A 305 6.25 10.65 -12.28
CA CYS A 305 5.44 9.54 -12.77
C CYS A 305 5.84 8.21 -12.11
N LEU A 306 7.02 8.16 -11.47
CA LEU A 306 7.45 7.07 -10.60
C LEU A 306 7.28 7.45 -9.13
N VAL A 307 6.66 6.56 -8.36
CA VAL A 307 6.62 6.64 -6.88
C VAL A 307 7.20 5.35 -6.29
N ILE A 308 8.20 5.51 -5.41
CA ILE A 308 8.74 4.41 -4.61
C ILE A 308 8.06 4.46 -3.24
N MET A 309 7.32 3.40 -2.88
CA MET A 309 6.53 3.36 -1.64
C MET A 309 7.36 3.49 -0.36
N ALA A 310 8.67 3.19 -0.38
CA ALA A 310 9.51 3.22 0.81
C ALA A 310 10.23 4.55 1.06
N GLU A 311 10.42 5.41 0.05
CA GLU A 311 11.27 6.60 0.18
C GLU A 311 10.47 7.91 0.34
N SER A 312 9.15 7.85 0.17
CA SER A 312 8.31 9.04 0.28
C SER A 312 7.73 9.13 1.69
N SER A 313 8.36 9.93 2.56
CA SER A 313 7.75 10.47 3.77
C SER A 313 6.38 11.14 3.52
N VAL A 314 6.07 11.45 2.25
CA VAL A 314 4.80 11.99 1.74
C VAL A 314 3.66 10.96 1.71
N TRP A 315 3.93 9.65 1.57
CA TRP A 315 2.90 8.61 1.75
C TRP A 315 2.50 8.45 3.23
N LEU A 316 3.38 8.84 4.16
CA LEU A 316 3.23 8.59 5.60
C LEU A 316 2.13 9.43 6.26
N GLY A 317 1.76 10.60 5.69
CA GLY A 317 0.71 11.47 6.22
C GLY A 317 -0.67 11.31 5.56
N GLU A 318 -0.73 11.10 4.23
CA GLU A 318 -2.01 11.21 3.51
C GLU A 318 -2.94 9.99 3.63
N ILE A 319 -2.42 8.78 3.87
CA ILE A 319 -3.27 7.58 4.04
C ILE A 319 -4.07 7.64 5.35
N PHE A 320 -3.45 8.13 6.43
CA PHE A 320 -4.06 8.09 7.75
C PHE A 320 -4.81 9.38 8.11
N VAL A 321 -4.33 10.56 7.69
CA VAL A 321 -5.07 11.81 7.95
C VAL A 321 -6.41 11.84 7.19
N SER A 322 -6.48 11.26 5.98
CA SER A 322 -7.74 11.22 5.20
C SER A 322 -8.74 10.15 5.67
N SER A 323 -8.33 9.17 6.47
CA SER A 323 -9.20 8.13 7.02
C SER A 323 -9.54 8.29 8.51
N GLN A 324 -8.73 9.04 9.27
CA GLN A 324 -8.99 9.35 10.69
C GLN A 324 -9.70 10.69 10.92
N THR A 325 -9.76 11.59 9.94
CA THR A 325 -10.54 12.84 10.07
C THR A 325 -12.04 12.60 10.27
N SER A 326 -12.54 11.39 10.03
CA SER A 326 -13.90 10.97 10.39
C SER A 326 -14.04 10.33 11.77
N PHE A 327 -12.95 10.06 12.52
CA PHE A 327 -12.99 9.34 13.79
C PHE A 327 -12.37 10.09 14.98
N PHE A 328 -11.43 11.01 14.75
CA PHE A 328 -10.74 11.76 15.83
C PHE A 328 -11.16 13.24 15.96
N GLY A 329 -12.17 13.70 15.24
CA GLY A 329 -12.68 15.08 15.29
C GLY A 329 -13.38 15.50 16.59
N PHE A 330 -13.17 14.79 17.72
CA PHE A 330 -13.85 15.09 18.99
C PHE A 330 -12.94 15.24 20.22
N CYS A 331 -11.63 15.04 20.11
CA CYS A 331 -10.73 15.23 21.24
C CYS A 331 -9.41 15.85 20.76
N MET A 332 -9.31 17.18 20.82
CA MET A 332 -8.12 18.00 21.13
C MET A 332 -8.38 19.43 20.63
N GLU A 333 -9.11 20.22 21.42
CA GLU A 333 -8.92 21.68 21.39
C GLU A 333 -7.62 21.98 22.15
N PRO A 334 -6.66 22.74 21.56
CA PRO A 334 -5.49 23.19 22.29
C PRO A 334 -5.91 24.33 23.23
N ASN A 335 -5.90 24.05 24.54
CA ASN A 335 -5.86 25.09 25.55
C ASN A 335 -4.56 25.88 25.38
N ILE A 336 -4.69 27.06 24.79
CA ILE A 336 -3.76 28.17 24.92
C ILE A 336 -3.92 28.67 26.35
N LEU A 337 -2.89 28.57 27.17
CA LEU A 337 -2.81 29.28 28.44
C LEU A 337 -1.60 30.20 28.42
N GLU A 338 -1.89 31.47 28.67
CA GLU A 338 -1.03 32.49 29.27
C GLU A 338 -0.45 32.02 30.62
#